data_AF-A0A3B8YT67-F1
#
_entry.id   AF-A0A3B8YT67-F1
#
_cell.length_a   1.000
_cell.length_b   1.000
_cell.length_c   1.000
_cell.angle_alpha   90.00
_cell.angle_beta   90.00
_cell.angle_gamma   90.00
#
_symmetry.space_group_name_H-M   'P 1'
#
loop_
_entity.id
_entity.type
_entity.pdbx_description
1 polymer ?
#
loop_
_entity_poly.entity_id
_entity_poly.type
_entity_poly.pdbx_seq_one_letter_code
_entity_poly.pdbx_strand_id
1 'polypeptide(L)'
;MFGELEFARSVVRDAQSAIDDNRDDIAECASAAKSRCSDVAKLIGGEAIQMYGGIGMTDDEEIGLFFKRLKALELTLGDSIYHRDRFAGLRGY
;
A
#
# COMPACT_ATOMS: atom_id res chain seq x y z
N MET A 1 -12.26 -1.91 -6.61
CA MET A 1 -11.67 -1.10 -5.52
C MET A 1 -11.97 -1.61 -4.10
N PHE A 2 -13.22 -1.82 -3.67
CA PHE A 2 -13.51 -2.19 -2.27
C PHE A 2 -12.84 -3.51 -1.81
N GLY A 3 -12.94 -4.58 -2.60
CA GLY A 3 -12.30 -5.86 -2.25
C GLY A 3 -10.77 -5.75 -2.13
N GLU A 4 -10.14 -4.96 -2.99
CA GLU A 4 -8.70 -4.69 -2.93
C GLU A 4 -8.31 -3.98 -1.61
N LEU A 5 -9.10 -2.98 -1.21
CA LEU A 5 -8.91 -2.26 0.05
C LEU A 5 -9.08 -3.17 1.27
N GLU A 6 -10.12 -4.00 1.28
CA GLU A 6 -10.35 -4.92 2.40
C GLU A 6 -9.29 -6.00 2.48
N PHE A 7 -8.78 -6.49 1.35
CA PHE A 7 -7.64 -7.40 1.37
C PHE A 7 -6.37 -6.70 1.89
N ALA A 8 -6.07 -5.48 1.44
CA ALA A 8 -4.93 -4.72 1.98
C ALA A 8 -5.06 -4.51 3.51
N ARG A 9 -6.26 -4.20 4.00
CA ARG A 9 -6.56 -4.06 5.42
C ARG A 9 -6.33 -5.36 6.18
N SER A 10 -6.70 -6.50 5.60
CA SER A 10 -6.47 -7.82 6.18
C SER A 10 -4.98 -8.13 6.34
N VAL A 11 -4.16 -7.86 5.32
CA VAL A 11 -2.72 -8.12 5.38
C VAL A 11 -2.02 -7.21 6.40
N VAL A 12 -2.44 -5.95 6.51
CA VAL A 12 -1.95 -5.04 7.57
C VAL A 12 -2.27 -5.58 8.96
N ARG A 13 -3.49 -6.08 9.17
CA ARG A 13 -3.88 -6.67 10.46
C ARG A 13 -3.11 -7.93 10.80
N ASP A 14 -2.81 -8.79 9.81
CA ASP A 14 -1.95 -9.96 10.02
C ASP A 14 -0.53 -9.52 10.44
N ALA A 15 0.04 -8.51 9.78
CA ALA A 15 1.35 -7.96 10.19
C ALA A 15 1.34 -7.35 11.60
N GLN A 16 0.24 -6.72 12.00
CA GLN A 16 0.06 -6.22 13.37
C GLN A 16 -0.02 -7.38 14.38
N SER A 17 -0.84 -8.41 14.10
CA SER A 17 -0.93 -9.61 14.94
C SER A 17 0.42 -10.31 15.06
N ALA A 18 1.21 -10.38 13.98
CA ALA A 18 2.55 -10.95 14.02
C ALA A 18 3.48 -10.23 14.99
N ILE A 19 3.35 -8.91 15.12
CA ILE A 19 4.10 -8.11 16.10
C ILE A 19 3.59 -8.39 17.51
N ASP A 20 2.27 -8.37 17.71
CA ASP A 20 1.65 -8.57 19.03
C ASP A 20 1.94 -9.97 19.60
N ASP A 21 1.94 -10.99 18.74
CA ASP A 21 2.21 -12.38 19.09
C ASP A 21 3.71 -12.73 19.07
N ASN A 22 4.58 -11.78 18.74
CA ASN A 22 6.03 -11.94 18.59
C ASN A 22 6.42 -13.14 17.70
N ARG A 23 5.76 -13.25 16.53
CA ARG A 23 5.99 -14.30 15.53
C ARG A 23 7.37 -14.17 14.89
N ASP A 24 7.91 -15.28 14.38
CA ASP A 24 9.21 -15.31 13.71
C ASP A 24 9.20 -14.65 12.31
N ASP A 25 8.02 -14.41 11.72
CA ASP A 25 7.83 -13.91 10.35
C ASP A 25 7.35 -12.45 10.26
N ILE A 26 7.59 -11.65 11.32
CA ILE A 26 7.23 -10.21 11.36
C ILE A 26 7.81 -9.46 10.16
N ALA A 27 9.04 -9.75 9.77
CA ALA A 27 9.73 -9.08 8.68
C ALA A 27 9.04 -9.36 7.33
N GLU A 28 8.62 -10.59 7.09
CA GLU A 28 7.89 -11.04 5.92
C GLU A 28 6.50 -10.42 5.87
N CYS A 29 5.75 -10.48 6.97
CA CYS A 29 4.42 -9.89 7.08
C CYS A 29 4.45 -8.38 6.83
N ALA A 30 5.44 -7.66 7.39
CA ALA A 30 5.61 -6.22 7.14
C ALA A 30 5.89 -5.92 5.65
N SER A 31 6.74 -6.72 4.99
CA SER A 31 6.99 -6.59 3.56
C SER A 31 5.74 -6.88 2.72
N ALA A 32 5.01 -7.94 3.03
CA ALA A 32 3.78 -8.30 2.33
C ALA A 32 2.72 -7.21 2.47
N ALA A 33 2.52 -6.68 3.68
CA ALA A 33 1.60 -5.58 3.96
C ALA A 33 1.97 -4.33 3.16
N LYS A 34 3.24 -3.92 3.21
CA LYS A 34 3.69 -2.71 2.51
C LYS A 34 3.60 -2.84 0.99
N SER A 35 3.97 -3.99 0.42
CA SER A 35 3.77 -4.26 -1.01
C SER A 35 2.29 -4.15 -1.39
N ARG A 36 1.42 -4.82 -0.64
CA ARG A 36 -0.02 -4.86 -0.96
C ARG A 36 -0.66 -3.48 -0.85
N CYS A 37 -0.35 -2.72 0.20
CA CYS A 37 -0.85 -1.35 0.35
C CYS A 37 -0.36 -0.43 -0.77
N SER A 38 0.89 -0.55 -1.20
CA SER A 38 1.43 0.25 -2.30
C SER A 38 0.73 -0.03 -3.64
N ASP A 39 0.43 -1.30 -3.95
CA ASP A 39 -0.31 -1.65 -5.17
C ASP A 39 -1.75 -1.13 -5.15
N VAL A 40 -2.43 -1.28 -4.00
CA VAL A 40 -3.81 -0.82 -3.84
C VAL A 40 -3.90 0.71 -3.84
N ALA A 41 -2.93 1.41 -3.25
CA ALA A 41 -2.82 2.87 -3.30
C ALA A 41 -2.69 3.39 -4.74
N LYS A 42 -1.86 2.74 -5.57
CA LYS A 42 -1.73 3.07 -7.00
C LYS A 42 -3.05 2.91 -7.74
N LEU A 43 -3.71 1.76 -7.54
CA LEU A 43 -4.96 1.44 -8.22
C LEU A 43 -6.07 2.43 -7.84
N ILE A 44 -6.37 2.54 -6.54
CA ILE A 44 -7.48 3.37 -6.06
C ILE A 44 -7.19 4.85 -6.30
N GLY A 45 -5.96 5.31 -6.07
CA GLY A 45 -5.57 6.70 -6.32
C GLY A 45 -5.68 7.09 -7.80
N GLY A 46 -5.23 6.21 -8.69
CA GLY A 46 -5.33 6.42 -10.14
C GLY A 46 -6.77 6.44 -10.62
N GLU A 47 -7.59 5.46 -10.22
CA GLU A 47 -9.01 5.42 -10.58
C GLU A 47 -9.79 6.62 -10.01
N ALA A 48 -9.48 7.05 -8.79
CA ALA A 48 -10.14 8.19 -8.19
C ALA A 48 -9.85 9.50 -8.94
N ILE A 49 -8.58 9.79 -9.27
CA ILE A 49 -8.25 10.96 -10.11
C ILE A 49 -8.94 10.86 -11.48
N GLN A 50 -8.96 9.66 -12.09
CA GLN A 50 -9.60 9.46 -13.38
C GLN A 50 -11.12 9.72 -13.35
N MET A 51 -11.81 9.33 -12.27
CA MET A 51 -13.25 9.56 -12.11
C MET A 51 -13.60 11.03 -11.92
N TYR A 52 -12.75 11.79 -11.22
CA TYR A 52 -12.93 13.24 -11.10
C TYR A 52 -12.58 13.95 -12.42
N GLY A 53 -11.66 13.42 -13.22
CA GLY A 53 -11.20 14.05 -14.45
C GLY A 53 -10.36 15.30 -14.16
N GLY A 54 -10.50 16.35 -14.98
CA GLY A 54 -9.67 17.54 -14.88
C GLY A 54 -9.76 18.27 -13.53
N ILE A 55 -10.95 18.29 -12.90
CA ILE A 55 -11.14 18.92 -11.58
C ILE A 55 -10.36 18.20 -10.47
N GLY A 56 -10.06 16.90 -10.64
CA GLY A 56 -9.27 16.16 -9.65
C GLY A 56 -7.82 16.61 -9.55
N MET A 57 -7.35 17.44 -10.50
CA MET A 57 -6.01 18.03 -10.51
C MET A 57 -6.00 19.50 -10.07
N THR A 58 -7.16 20.10 -9.77
CA THR A 58 -7.25 21.45 -9.21
C THR A 58 -7.31 21.40 -7.69
N ASP A 59 -7.28 22.57 -7.03
CA ASP A 59 -7.43 22.69 -5.58
C ASP A 59 -8.92 22.85 -5.16
N ASP A 60 -9.86 22.68 -6.10
CA ASP A 60 -11.30 22.78 -5.82
C ASP A 60 -11.83 21.56 -5.07
N GLU A 61 -11.15 20.40 -5.22
CA GLU A 61 -11.50 19.13 -4.58
C GLU A 61 -10.26 18.52 -3.92
N GLU A 62 -10.44 17.84 -2.78
CA GLU A 62 -9.32 17.28 -2.01
C GLU A 62 -8.67 16.05 -2.67
N ILE A 63 -9.26 15.50 -3.73
CA ILE A 63 -8.77 14.25 -4.32
C ILE A 63 -7.32 14.34 -4.80
N GLY A 64 -6.92 15.49 -5.34
CA GLY A 64 -5.55 15.77 -5.75
C GLY A 64 -4.57 15.74 -4.58
N LEU A 65 -4.99 16.22 -3.40
CA LEU A 65 -4.21 16.16 -2.16
C LEU A 65 -3.98 14.70 -1.74
N PHE A 66 -5.04 13.89 -1.71
CA PHE A 66 -4.94 12.48 -1.33
C PHE A 66 -4.06 11.68 -2.31
N PHE A 67 -4.19 11.93 -3.62
CA PHE A 67 -3.34 11.28 -4.62
C PHE A 67 -1.85 11.60 -4.42
N LYS A 68 -1.50 12.88 -4.23
CA LYS A 68 -0.13 13.33 -3.91
C LYS A 68 0.40 12.63 -2.65
N ARG A 69 -0.43 12.50 -1.61
CA ARG A 69 -0.08 11.79 -0.37
C ARG A 69 0.15 10.29 -0.61
N LEU A 70 -0.69 9.62 -1.39
CA LEU A 70 -0.53 8.21 -1.74
C LEU A 70 0.80 7.98 -2.49
N LYS A 71 1.15 8.86 -3.43
CA LYS A 71 2.44 8.80 -4.15
C LYS A 71 3.65 8.96 -3.24
N ALA A 72 3.59 9.88 -2.27
CA ALA A 72 4.64 10.03 -1.27
C ALA A 72 4.78 8.80 -0.37
N LEU A 73 3.64 8.26 0.11
CA LEU A 73 3.61 7.06 0.95
C LEU A 73 4.11 5.82 0.22
N GLU A 74 3.82 5.68 -1.07
CA GLU A 74 4.30 4.56 -1.90
C GLU A 74 5.83 4.45 -1.87
N LEU A 75 6.54 5.57 -1.99
CA LEU A 75 8.01 5.59 -2.00
C LEU A 75 8.62 5.53 -0.60
N THR A 76 7.88 5.97 0.40
CA THR A 76 8.34 5.99 1.79
C THR A 76 8.53 4.56 2.30
N LEU A 77 9.73 4.27 2.84
CA LEU A 77 10.16 2.95 3.34
C LEU A 77 10.30 1.84 2.27
N GLY A 78 10.27 2.19 0.99
CA GLY A 78 10.35 1.23 -0.12
C GLY A 78 9.00 0.99 -0.79
N ASP A 79 9.04 0.76 -2.11
CA ASP A 79 7.86 0.53 -2.93
C ASP A 79 7.47 -0.95 -3.00
N SER A 80 6.44 -1.29 -3.78
CA SER A 80 5.99 -2.69 -3.90
C SER A 80 7.04 -3.61 -4.52
N ILE A 81 7.91 -3.11 -5.40
CA ILE A 81 8.98 -3.92 -6.00
C ILE A 81 10.02 -4.25 -4.94
N TYR A 82 10.51 -3.23 -4.22
CA TYR A 82 11.46 -3.41 -3.12
C TYR A 82 10.96 -4.42 -2.08
N HIS A 83 9.69 -4.32 -1.67
CA HIS A 83 9.17 -5.20 -0.63
C HIS A 83 8.94 -6.64 -1.10
N ARG A 84 8.62 -6.87 -2.38
CA ARG A 84 8.58 -8.22 -2.96
C ARG A 84 9.96 -8.85 -3.03
N ASP A 85 10.98 -8.08 -3.43
CA ASP A 85 12.37 -8.54 -3.49
C ASP A 85 12.91 -8.87 -2.09
N ARG A 86 12.65 -7.99 -1.12
CA ARG A 86 12.97 -8.24 0.30
C ARG A 86 12.26 -9.49 0.83
N PHE A 87 10.99 -9.69 0.48
CA PHE A 87 10.24 -10.89 0.88
C PHE A 87 10.86 -12.17 0.31
N ALA A 88 11.24 -12.15 -0.97
CA ALA A 88 11.93 -13.27 -1.62
C ALA A 88 13.24 -13.59 -0.88
N GLY A 89 14.07 -12.58 -0.62
CA GLY A 89 15.33 -12.74 0.10
C GLY A 89 15.17 -13.29 1.53
N LEU A 90 14.14 -12.88 2.27
CA LEU A 90 13.83 -13.43 3.60
C LEU A 90 13.47 -14.92 3.57
N ARG A 91 12.84 -15.37 2.48
CA ARG A 91 12.40 -16.75 2.27
C ARG A 91 13.45 -17.63 1.58
N GLY A 92 14.60 -17.06 1.22
CA GLY A 92 15.69 -17.76 0.54
C GLY A 92 15.42 -18.08 -0.93
N TYR A 93 14.56 -17.29 -1.59
CA TYR A 93 14.38 -17.32 -3.04
C TYR A 93 15.38 -16.42 -3.77
#